data_AF-H2YW74-F1
#
_entry.id   AF-H2YW74-F1
#
_cell.length_a   1.000
_cell.length_b   1.000
_cell.length_c   1.000
_cell.angle_alpha   90.00
_cell.angle_beta   90.00
_cell.angle_gamma   90.00
#
_symmetry.space_group_name_H-M   'P 1'
#
loop_
_entity.id
_entity.type
_entity.pdbx_description
1 polymer ?
#
loop_
_entity_poly.entity_id
_entity_poly.type
_entity_poly.pdbx_seq_one_letter_code
_entity_poly.pdbx_strand_id
1 'polypeptide(L)'
;MTTENANISLFLEKYCPRCVVRLLRCDWKILVKNEQEIVSYLEENFKINLQIYLSTHVEAANGNSKTNSSCCQACVGILRSSFIQNSANVVSNKVDNNSYKFDSYQLLYFLPVQLIAFDKNSKKEFENFAAKDKDTHDVKELFKVLLEPLVTEQLK
;
A
#
# COMPACT_ATOMS: atom_id res chain seq x y z
N MET A 1 10.46 -24.77 -11.02
CA MET A 1 10.02 -23.43 -10.58
C MET A 1 9.45 -22.73 -11.80
N THR A 2 8.21 -22.24 -11.73
CA THR A 2 7.59 -21.50 -12.84
C THR A 2 8.22 -20.12 -12.95
N THR A 3 8.34 -19.60 -14.17
CA THR A 3 8.90 -18.27 -14.48
C THR A 3 8.21 -17.16 -13.69
N GLU A 4 6.92 -17.31 -13.38
CA GLU A 4 6.12 -16.36 -12.60
C GLU A 4 6.67 -16.13 -11.18
N ASN A 5 7.12 -17.17 -10.47
CA ASN A 5 7.59 -17.05 -9.09
C ASN A 5 8.87 -16.20 -8.97
N ALA A 6 9.81 -16.37 -9.92
CA ALA A 6 11.03 -15.59 -9.96
C ALA A 6 10.75 -14.10 -10.19
N ASN A 7 9.72 -13.79 -10.97
CA ASN A 7 9.34 -12.41 -11.27
C ASN A 7 8.64 -11.74 -10.09
N ILE A 8 7.78 -12.45 -9.33
CA ILE A 8 7.17 -11.87 -8.12
C ILE A 8 8.22 -11.51 -7.08
N SER A 9 9.20 -12.39 -6.85
CA SER A 9 10.32 -12.08 -5.94
C SER A 9 11.11 -10.85 -6.40
N LEU A 10 11.39 -10.73 -7.71
CA LEU A 10 12.04 -9.56 -8.30
C LEU A 10 11.21 -8.27 -8.11
N PHE A 11 9.90 -8.36 -8.28
CA PHE A 11 9.01 -7.20 -8.10
C PHE A 11 8.98 -6.71 -6.66
N LEU A 12 9.09 -7.60 -5.68
CA LEU A 12 9.11 -7.23 -4.26
C LEU A 12 10.37 -6.46 -3.85
N GLU A 13 11.44 -6.49 -4.63
CA GLU A 13 12.61 -5.62 -4.45
C GLU A 13 12.29 -4.14 -4.76
N LYS A 14 11.33 -3.89 -5.66
CA LYS A 14 10.94 -2.55 -6.12
C LYS A 14 9.62 -2.06 -5.50
N TYR A 15 8.72 -2.98 -5.20
CA TYR A 15 7.33 -2.69 -4.87
C TYR A 15 6.96 -3.27 -3.50
N CYS A 16 6.13 -2.54 -2.74
CA CYS A 16 5.59 -3.10 -1.50
C CYS A 16 4.57 -4.22 -1.82
N PRO A 17 4.33 -5.16 -0.88
CA PRO A 17 3.44 -6.30 -1.09
C PRO A 17 2.06 -5.88 -1.60
N ARG A 18 1.45 -4.85 -1.01
CA ARG A 18 0.15 -4.32 -1.45
C ARG A 18 0.18 -3.79 -2.89
N CYS A 19 1.28 -3.16 -3.32
CA CYS A 19 1.43 -2.74 -4.71
C CYS A 19 1.61 -3.93 -5.65
N VAL A 20 2.29 -4.99 -5.23
CA VAL A 20 2.43 -6.21 -6.03
C VAL A 20 1.07 -6.86 -6.26
N VAL A 21 0.26 -7.12 -5.22
CA VAL A 21 -1.10 -7.67 -5.42
C VAL A 21 -2.00 -6.72 -6.22
N ARG A 22 -1.87 -5.41 -6.06
CA ARG A 22 -2.60 -4.42 -6.87
C ARG A 22 -2.24 -4.52 -8.35
N LEU A 23 -0.95 -4.57 -8.66
CA LEU A 23 -0.44 -4.65 -10.03
C LEU A 23 -0.69 -6.02 -10.67
N LEU A 24 -0.78 -7.08 -9.86
CA LEU A 24 -1.28 -8.41 -10.26
C LEU A 24 -2.79 -8.46 -10.49
N ARG A 25 -3.52 -7.35 -10.25
CA ARG A 25 -4.97 -7.24 -10.45
C ARG A 25 -5.77 -8.21 -9.56
N CYS A 26 -5.27 -8.45 -8.35
CA CYS A 26 -6.00 -9.22 -7.35
C CYS A 26 -7.28 -8.50 -6.92
N ASP A 27 -8.25 -9.28 -6.43
CA ASP A 27 -9.55 -8.75 -6.01
C ASP A 27 -9.44 -7.73 -4.87
N TRP A 28 -10.42 -6.83 -4.82
CA TRP A 28 -10.55 -5.82 -3.78
C TRP A 28 -10.42 -6.38 -2.36
N LYS A 29 -10.99 -7.57 -2.12
CA LYS A 29 -10.95 -8.28 -0.83
C LYS A 29 -9.53 -8.57 -0.34
N ILE A 30 -8.56 -8.70 -1.26
CA ILE A 30 -7.15 -8.89 -0.92
C ILE A 30 -6.48 -7.55 -0.65
N LEU A 31 -6.81 -6.51 -1.42
CA LEU A 31 -6.15 -5.21 -1.35
C LEU A 31 -6.40 -4.45 -0.04
N VAL A 32 -7.54 -4.69 0.60
CA VAL A 32 -7.92 -4.07 1.87
C VAL A 32 -7.42 -4.84 3.10
N LYS A 33 -6.83 -6.01 2.92
CA LYS A 33 -6.22 -6.78 4.03
C LYS A 33 -4.99 -6.08 4.56
N ASN A 34 -4.60 -6.39 5.81
CA ASN A 34 -3.38 -5.85 6.38
C ASN A 34 -2.12 -6.40 5.67
N GLU A 35 -0.96 -5.79 5.91
CA GLU A 35 0.28 -6.19 5.20
C GLU A 35 0.68 -7.65 5.46
N GLN A 36 0.47 -8.18 6.68
CA GLN A 36 0.78 -9.56 7.00
C GLN A 36 -0.07 -10.53 6.18
N GLU A 37 -1.37 -10.28 6.12
CA GLU A 37 -2.31 -11.09 5.34
C GLU A 37 -2.03 -11.04 3.83
N ILE A 38 -1.61 -9.88 3.32
CA ILE A 38 -1.19 -9.74 1.91
C ILE A 38 0.09 -10.55 1.65
N VAL A 39 1.05 -10.53 2.59
CA VAL A 39 2.25 -11.34 2.49
C VAL A 39 1.90 -12.82 2.50
N SER A 40 1.09 -13.29 3.46
CA SER A 40 0.64 -14.69 3.50
C SER A 40 -0.07 -15.11 2.21
N TYR A 41 -0.93 -14.25 1.65
CA TYR A 41 -1.57 -14.50 0.36
C TYR A 41 -0.53 -14.69 -0.76
N LEU A 42 0.50 -13.84 -0.82
CA LEU A 42 1.57 -13.95 -1.82
C LEU A 42 2.40 -15.22 -1.63
N GLU A 43 2.74 -15.58 -0.39
CA GLU A 43 3.49 -16.81 -0.07
C GLU A 43 2.71 -18.07 -0.48
N GLU A 44 1.42 -18.14 -0.13
CA GLU A 44 0.54 -19.28 -0.44
C GLU A 44 0.29 -19.45 -1.94
N ASN A 45 -0.01 -18.36 -2.65
CA ASN A 45 -0.42 -18.43 -4.07
C ASN A 45 0.77 -18.54 -5.03
N PHE A 46 1.93 -17.96 -4.68
CA PHE A 46 3.10 -17.94 -5.55
C PHE A 46 4.25 -18.82 -5.04
N LYS A 47 4.07 -19.54 -3.93
CA LYS A 47 5.07 -20.46 -3.35
C LYS A 47 6.44 -19.77 -3.15
N ILE A 48 6.40 -18.54 -2.64
CA ILE A 48 7.57 -17.73 -2.31
C ILE A 48 7.69 -17.61 -0.78
N ASN A 49 8.91 -17.41 -0.26
CA ASN A 49 9.13 -17.19 1.17
C ASN A 49 9.50 -15.71 1.39
N LEU A 50 8.61 -14.98 2.07
CA LEU A 50 8.67 -13.54 2.29
C LEU A 50 8.80 -13.18 3.77
N GLN A 51 8.96 -14.15 4.67
CA GLN A 51 9.13 -13.90 6.11
C GLN A 51 10.29 -12.93 6.42
N ILE A 52 11.33 -12.91 5.57
CA ILE A 52 12.49 -12.00 5.68
C ILE A 52 12.12 -10.54 5.34
N TYR A 53 11.12 -10.33 4.48
CA TYR A 53 10.67 -8.99 4.05
C TYR A 53 9.95 -8.24 5.17
N LEU A 54 9.24 -8.97 6.03
CA LEU A 54 8.53 -8.37 7.17
C LEU A 54 9.52 -7.95 8.28
N SER A 55 10.50 -8.79 8.59
CA SER A 55 11.50 -8.50 9.64
C SER A 55 12.34 -7.26 9.37
N THR A 56 12.71 -7.00 8.11
CA THR A 56 13.53 -5.83 7.73
C THR A 56 12.76 -4.51 7.71
N HIS A 57 11.42 -4.55 7.65
CA HIS A 57 10.59 -3.34 7.63
C HIS A 57 9.95 -3.00 8.99
N VAL A 58 9.87 -3.94 9.93
CA VAL A 58 9.46 -3.67 11.32
C VAL A 58 10.57 -2.92 12.09
N GLU A 59 11.85 -3.19 11.82
CA GLU A 59 12.98 -2.51 12.48
C GLU A 59 13.17 -1.05 12.04
N ALA A 60 12.81 -0.72 10.79
CA ALA A 60 12.91 0.64 10.26
C ALA A 60 11.90 1.63 10.91
N ALA A 61 10.91 1.13 11.66
CA ALA A 61 9.98 1.97 12.41
C ALA A 61 10.54 2.45 13.77
N ASN A 62 11.59 1.80 14.30
CA ASN A 62 12.07 2.01 15.67
C ASN A 62 13.53 2.46 15.81
N GLY A 63 14.25 2.77 14.72
CA GLY A 63 15.66 3.14 14.83
C GLY A 63 16.17 4.07 13.73
N ASN A 64 17.03 5.01 14.15
CA ASN A 64 17.83 5.97 13.38
C ASN A 64 18.78 5.32 12.34
N SER A 65 18.30 4.38 11.54
CA SER A 65 19.09 3.71 10.51
C SER A 65 18.78 4.32 9.14
N LYS A 66 19.74 5.09 8.62
CA LYS A 66 19.86 5.39 7.20
C LYS A 66 20.27 4.11 6.47
N THR A 67 19.37 3.15 6.36
CA THR A 67 19.45 2.12 5.33
C THR A 67 18.50 2.55 4.23
N ASN A 68 18.95 2.47 2.98
CA ASN A 68 18.15 2.76 1.78
C ASN A 68 16.98 1.76 1.67
N SER A 69 16.01 1.85 2.57
CA SER A 69 14.72 1.19 2.47
C SER A 69 14.05 1.77 1.23
N SER A 70 14.10 1.04 0.13
CA SER A 70 13.52 1.41 -1.16
C SER A 70 12.05 1.80 -0.95
N CYS A 71 11.78 3.11 -0.99
CA CYS A 71 10.40 3.59 -1.08
C CYS A 71 9.77 2.88 -2.27
N CYS A 72 8.61 2.22 -2.05
CA CYS A 72 7.93 1.47 -3.10
C CYS A 72 7.83 2.33 -4.37
N GLN A 73 8.33 1.84 -5.49
CA GLN A 73 8.42 2.64 -6.71
C GLN A 73 7.06 2.93 -7.36
N ALA A 74 5.98 2.28 -6.91
CA ALA A 74 4.61 2.49 -7.40
C ALA A 74 3.81 3.45 -6.51
N CYS A 75 3.91 3.31 -5.19
CA CYS A 75 3.09 4.10 -4.24
C CYS A 75 3.89 5.02 -3.32
N VAL A 76 5.22 5.00 -3.39
CA VAL A 76 6.12 5.78 -2.52
C VAL A 76 5.80 5.58 -1.03
N GLY A 77 5.28 4.39 -0.68
CA GLY A 77 4.94 4.03 0.70
C GLY A 77 3.55 4.46 1.17
N ILE A 78 2.77 5.22 0.40
CA ILE A 78 1.48 5.75 0.90
C ILE A 78 0.44 4.65 1.15
N LEU A 79 0.60 3.50 0.51
CA LEU A 79 -0.27 2.34 0.69
C LEU A 79 0.24 1.39 1.78
N ARG A 80 1.29 1.73 2.54
CA ARG A 80 1.74 0.91 3.68
C ARG A 80 0.85 1.14 4.90
N SER A 81 0.65 0.09 5.69
CA SER A 81 -0.27 0.16 6.84
C SER A 81 0.18 1.21 7.86
N SER A 82 1.49 1.29 8.11
CA SER A 82 2.08 2.30 9.00
C SER A 82 1.82 3.74 8.53
N PHE A 83 1.95 4.00 7.23
CA PHE A 83 1.68 5.33 6.67
C PHE A 83 0.20 5.70 6.78
N ILE A 84 -0.69 4.77 6.47
CA ILE A 84 -2.14 4.95 6.56
C ILE A 84 -2.56 5.25 8.00
N GLN A 85 -2.08 4.44 8.96
CA GLN A 85 -2.37 4.65 10.38
C GLN A 85 -1.84 5.99 10.88
N ASN A 86 -0.60 6.34 10.54
CA ASN A 86 -0.03 7.63 10.91
C ASN A 86 -0.82 8.80 10.30
N SER A 87 -1.25 8.67 9.06
CA SER A 87 -2.07 9.69 8.39
C SER A 87 -3.42 9.86 9.08
N ALA A 88 -4.09 8.77 9.48
CA ALA A 88 -5.33 8.83 10.24
C ALA A 88 -5.13 9.57 11.56
N ASN A 89 -4.11 9.18 12.33
CA ASN A 89 -3.78 9.83 13.60
C ASN A 89 -3.48 11.34 13.44
N VAL A 90 -2.73 11.73 12.41
CA VAL A 90 -2.42 13.15 12.13
C VAL A 90 -3.68 13.94 11.79
N VAL A 91 -4.59 13.36 11.00
CA VAL A 91 -5.87 14.00 10.65
C VAL A 91 -6.73 14.15 11.90
N SER A 92 -6.96 13.08 12.64
CA SER A 92 -7.82 13.09 13.83
C SER A 92 -7.31 14.05 14.90
N ASN A 93 -6.02 13.97 15.24
CA ASN A 93 -5.40 14.90 16.19
C ASN A 93 -5.52 16.37 15.76
N LYS A 94 -5.44 16.66 14.46
CA LYS A 94 -5.63 18.03 13.98
C LYS A 94 -7.08 18.48 14.13
N VAL A 95 -8.04 17.63 13.81
CA VAL A 95 -9.47 17.96 13.93
C VAL A 95 -9.84 18.18 15.40
N ASP A 96 -9.42 17.27 16.29
CA ASP A 96 -9.70 17.34 17.74
C ASP A 96 -9.13 18.62 18.37
N ASN A 97 -7.90 19.00 18.01
CA ASN A 97 -7.25 20.20 18.53
C ASN A 97 -7.93 21.51 18.10
N ASN A 98 -8.74 21.49 17.03
CA ASN A 98 -9.44 22.69 16.55
C ASN A 98 -10.87 22.83 17.10
N SER A 99 -11.34 21.90 17.93
CA SER A 99 -12.66 21.97 18.58
C SER A 99 -13.82 22.25 17.61
N TYR A 100 -13.74 21.74 16.37
CA TYR A 100 -14.82 21.89 15.40
C TYR A 100 -16.04 21.09 15.85
N LYS A 101 -17.22 21.69 15.74
CA LYS A 101 -18.51 20.97 15.86
C LYS A 101 -19.03 20.70 14.45
N PHE A 102 -19.18 19.43 14.09
CA PHE A 102 -19.65 19.03 12.78
C PHE A 102 -20.45 17.72 12.89
N ASP A 103 -21.51 17.61 12.09
CA ASP A 103 -22.30 16.37 11.97
C ASP A 103 -21.78 15.45 10.86
N SER A 104 -20.95 15.99 9.96
CA SER A 104 -20.34 15.28 8.84
C SER A 104 -19.05 15.97 8.39
N TYR A 105 -18.21 15.23 7.68
CA TYR A 105 -16.98 15.76 7.09
C TYR A 105 -16.73 15.13 5.72
N GLN A 106 -15.86 15.75 4.94
CA GLN A 106 -15.34 15.21 3.70
C GLN A 106 -13.83 15.25 3.72
N LEU A 107 -13.18 14.12 3.43
CA LEU A 107 -11.74 14.07 3.25
C LEU A 107 -11.39 14.38 1.79
N LEU A 108 -10.52 15.36 1.59
CA LEU A 108 -10.00 15.73 0.28
C LEU A 108 -8.57 15.23 0.11
N TYR A 109 -8.32 14.57 -1.02
CA TYR A 109 -7.08 13.84 -1.27
C TYR A 109 -6.33 14.43 -2.46
N PHE A 110 -5.10 14.87 -2.20
CA PHE A 110 -4.18 15.40 -3.21
C PHE A 110 -2.94 14.54 -3.27
N LEU A 111 -2.73 13.87 -4.40
CA LEU A 111 -1.52 13.07 -4.64
C LEU A 111 -0.48 13.91 -5.37
N PRO A 112 0.82 13.80 -5.00
CA PRO A 112 1.90 14.43 -5.77
C PRO A 112 1.89 13.98 -7.22
N VAL A 113 2.17 14.88 -8.17
CA VAL A 113 2.20 14.56 -9.61
C VAL A 113 3.21 13.44 -9.91
N GLN A 114 4.33 13.40 -9.17
CA GLN A 114 5.33 12.36 -9.29
C GLN A 114 4.76 10.97 -8.99
N LEU A 115 3.87 10.86 -8.01
CA LEU A 115 3.22 9.60 -7.65
C LEU A 115 2.31 9.07 -8.77
N ILE A 116 1.66 9.98 -9.51
CA ILE A 116 0.84 9.63 -10.67
C ILE A 116 1.72 9.05 -11.78
N ALA A 117 2.88 9.66 -12.02
CA ALA A 117 3.84 9.16 -13.01
C ALA A 117 4.40 7.78 -12.63
N PHE A 118 4.72 7.59 -11.34
CA PHE A 118 5.17 6.31 -10.80
C PHE A 118 4.13 5.20 -10.97
N ASP A 119 2.87 5.45 -10.59
CA ASP A 119 1.79 4.46 -10.77
C ASP A 119 1.64 4.05 -12.25
N LYS A 120 1.67 5.01 -13.17
CA LYS A 120 1.57 4.75 -14.61
C LYS A 120 2.72 3.88 -15.13
N ASN A 121 3.96 4.13 -14.68
CA ASN A 121 5.12 3.35 -15.09
C ASN A 121 5.06 1.92 -14.53
N SER A 122 4.66 1.76 -13.28
CA SER A 122 4.51 0.43 -12.67
C SER A 122 3.40 -0.40 -13.30
N LYS A 123 2.27 0.22 -13.69
CA LYS A 123 1.22 -0.45 -14.46
C LYS A 123 1.78 -1.03 -15.77
N LYS A 124 2.56 -0.26 -16.53
CA LYS A 124 3.21 -0.72 -17.78
C LYS A 124 4.17 -1.88 -17.56
N GLU A 125 4.96 -1.87 -16.48
CA GLU A 125 5.88 -2.98 -16.17
C GLU A 125 5.10 -4.30 -15.93
N PHE A 126 3.89 -4.22 -15.42
CA PHE A 126 3.03 -5.37 -15.12
C PHE A 126 2.02 -5.73 -16.22
N GLU A 127 1.87 -4.93 -17.28
CA GLU A 127 0.91 -5.17 -18.38
C GLU A 127 1.11 -6.53 -19.06
N ASN A 128 2.35 -7.06 -19.07
CA ASN A 128 2.68 -8.37 -19.64
C ASN A 128 2.62 -9.54 -18.64
N PHE A 129 2.48 -9.25 -17.35
CA PHE A 129 2.48 -10.25 -16.27
C PHE A 129 1.09 -10.52 -15.69
N ALA A 130 0.26 -9.49 -15.59
CA ALA A 130 -1.03 -9.60 -14.94
C ALA A 130 -2.14 -10.03 -15.93
N ALA A 131 -3.11 -10.81 -15.45
CA ALA A 131 -4.22 -11.27 -16.27
C ALA A 131 -4.96 -10.08 -16.90
N LYS A 132 -5.21 -10.14 -18.22
CA LYS A 132 -5.75 -9.01 -19.00
C LYS A 132 -7.18 -8.62 -18.63
N ASP A 133 -7.86 -9.44 -17.83
CA ASP A 133 -9.31 -9.40 -17.67
C ASP A 133 -9.80 -8.49 -16.53
N LYS A 134 -8.89 -7.94 -15.71
CA LYS A 134 -9.24 -7.04 -14.58
C LYS A 134 -8.46 -5.74 -14.64
N ASP A 135 -9.10 -4.61 -14.35
CA ASP A 135 -8.38 -3.33 -14.24
C ASP A 135 -7.54 -3.25 -12.96
N THR A 136 -6.45 -2.51 -13.04
CA THR A 136 -5.64 -2.20 -11.86
C THR A 136 -6.30 -1.08 -11.07
N HIS A 137 -6.53 -1.31 -9.78
CA HIS A 137 -7.08 -0.29 -8.89
C HIS A 137 -6.14 0.91 -8.74
N ASP A 138 -6.71 2.11 -8.74
CA ASP A 138 -5.96 3.35 -8.61
C ASP A 138 -5.41 3.54 -7.20
N VAL A 139 -4.17 4.02 -7.11
CA VAL A 139 -3.48 4.27 -5.85
C VAL A 139 -4.27 5.25 -4.98
N LYS A 140 -4.85 6.29 -5.59
CA LYS A 140 -5.68 7.27 -4.87
C LYS A 140 -6.89 6.60 -4.22
N GLU A 141 -7.60 5.77 -4.97
CA GLU A 141 -8.84 5.17 -4.50
C GLU A 141 -8.59 4.13 -3.41
N LEU A 142 -7.56 3.31 -3.59
CA LEU A 142 -7.16 2.35 -2.56
C LEU A 142 -6.70 3.06 -1.28
N PHE A 143 -5.99 4.19 -1.40
CA PHE A 143 -5.60 4.99 -0.23
C PHE A 143 -6.82 5.52 0.54
N LYS A 144 -7.85 6.02 -0.16
CA LYS A 144 -9.09 6.47 0.49
C LYS A 144 -9.76 5.36 1.27
N VAL A 145 -10.00 4.22 0.64
CA VAL A 145 -10.73 3.12 1.27
C VAL A 145 -9.97 2.54 2.48
N LEU A 146 -8.65 2.64 2.49
CA LEU A 146 -7.85 2.25 3.65
C LEU A 146 -7.85 3.31 4.76
N LEU A 147 -7.90 4.61 4.42
CA LEU A 147 -7.80 5.71 5.39
C LEU A 147 -9.16 6.08 6.01
N GLU A 148 -10.21 6.18 5.19
CA GLU A 148 -11.52 6.70 5.61
C GLU A 148 -12.10 5.95 6.81
N PRO A 149 -12.10 4.60 6.86
CA PRO A 149 -12.62 3.89 8.02
C PRO A 149 -11.89 4.24 9.32
N LEU A 150 -10.57 4.41 9.27
CA LEU A 150 -9.76 4.73 10.45
C LEU A 150 -10.03 6.15 10.97
N VAL A 151 -10.11 7.13 10.06
CA VAL A 151 -10.47 8.51 10.45
C VAL A 151 -11.90 8.55 10.99
N THR A 152 -12.83 7.82 10.35
CA THR A 152 -14.23 7.75 10.80
C THR A 152 -14.36 7.15 12.18
N GLU A 153 -13.58 6.11 12.49
CA GLU A 153 -13.59 5.48 13.80
C GLU A 153 -13.01 6.40 14.88
N GLN A 154 -11.97 7.18 14.55
CA GLN A 154 -11.30 8.07 15.50
C GLN A 154 -12.04 9.39 15.77
N LEU A 155 -12.83 9.89 14.81
CA LEU A 155 -13.60 11.13 14.95
C LEU A 155 -15.02 10.94 15.51
N LYS A 156 -15.45 9.69 15.76
CA LYS A 156 -16.71 9.38 16.45
C LYS A 156 -16.60 9.63 17.94
#